data_AF-A0JQJ8-F1
#
_entry.id   AF-A0JQJ8-F1
#
_cell.length_a   1.000
_cell.length_b   1.000
_cell.length_c   1.000
_cell.angle_alpha   90.00
_cell.angle_beta   90.00
_cell.angle_gamma   90.00
#
_symmetry.space_group_name_H-M   'P 1'
#
loop_
_entity.id
_entity.type
_entity.pdbx_description
1 polymer ?
#
loop_
_entity_poly.entity_id
_entity_poly.type
_entity_poly.pdbx_seq_one_letter_code
_entity_poly.pdbx_strand_id
1 'polypeptide(L)'
;MLIFYDYEVFKYDWLVVIKDPENKIETVIINDSEKLKKFHQEHENCIWVGYNNNHYDQWIHKSILCDINPYEISDMIINKGVPGWKASRLFRQIKMFNYDVMIRGDGGLKSLEGFMGSNIKESDVDFNIQRKLTQAEIDETIKYCRHDVEETMEVFLNRQSDFNAQLQLCKLPTQKMNLSYLSKSKAQMAGIILEARKKIYHDEFDLDFPDTLKIEKYAQVLDFYKNQENRDYSKSLKTEIAGVPHIYAWGGVHGAKPQYFGEGYFINMDVTSLYPSLMIQYGLLSRSIKDPRKFKEIYDTRVKYKHEGNPLQAPLKIVINSTYGAMKDKNNPLYDPRQANRVCIYGQLLLTDLIEKLEPYCEITQSNTDGVLVKLRSEDDFDLIDDIAWEWEKRTHLSLEFTEFKRVYQKDVNNYVMIGTDGHVKTKGAYVKKLNPLDNNLPILNTALVNYFVNNIPVEDTINDCDDLEQFQLIAKLSSKYKYLLLNGEILNERCVRAFASKKDTDGGLLKVHCVTGRPAKFPNSPEKCFIFNDNIKNVKAPEYLDKQWYIDMAKKRLKQFGVS
;
A
#
# COMPACT_ATOMS: atom_id res chain seq x y z
N MET A 1 -3.06 -25.71 10.37
CA MET A 1 -4.28 -25.20 11.02
C MET A 1 -4.14 -23.70 11.28
N LEU A 2 -5.08 -22.93 10.77
CA LEU A 2 -5.24 -21.49 10.99
C LEU A 2 -6.36 -21.27 12.00
N ILE A 3 -6.19 -20.30 12.89
CA ILE A 3 -7.22 -19.90 13.85
C ILE A 3 -7.41 -18.40 13.73
N PHE A 4 -8.65 -17.95 13.56
CA PHE A 4 -9.02 -16.55 13.44
C PHE A 4 -9.59 -16.06 14.75
N TYR A 5 -9.23 -14.86 15.18
CA TYR A 5 -9.66 -14.36 16.47
C TYR A 5 -9.70 -12.84 16.54
N ASP A 6 -10.52 -12.34 17.45
CA ASP A 6 -10.66 -10.94 17.80
C ASP A 6 -11.04 -10.79 19.28
N TYR A 7 -10.67 -9.69 19.90
CA TYR A 7 -10.88 -9.42 21.33
C TYR A 7 -11.65 -8.13 21.56
N GLU A 8 -12.63 -8.21 22.46
CA GLU A 8 -13.28 -7.01 23.02
C GLU A 8 -12.92 -6.85 24.48
N VAL A 9 -12.50 -5.64 24.86
CA VAL A 9 -11.98 -5.33 26.19
C VAL A 9 -12.68 -4.12 26.78
N PHE A 10 -13.34 -4.35 27.91
CA PHE A 10 -13.98 -3.34 28.76
C PHE A 10 -13.23 -3.24 30.09
N LYS A 11 -13.56 -2.25 30.91
CA LYS A 11 -12.88 -2.04 32.20
C LYS A 11 -12.95 -3.23 33.15
N TYR A 12 -14.06 -3.97 33.13
CA TYR A 12 -14.32 -5.09 34.05
C TYR A 12 -14.59 -6.42 33.36
N ASP A 13 -14.67 -6.42 32.02
CA ASP A 13 -15.00 -7.58 31.23
C ASP A 13 -14.12 -7.65 29.99
N TRP A 14 -13.85 -8.87 29.53
CA TRP A 14 -13.25 -9.11 28.23
C TRP A 14 -13.88 -10.36 27.61
N LEU A 15 -13.90 -10.41 26.29
CA LEU A 15 -14.23 -11.61 25.55
C LEU A 15 -13.34 -11.78 24.33
N VAL A 16 -13.28 -13.02 23.86
CA VAL A 16 -12.64 -13.39 22.60
C VAL A 16 -13.55 -14.31 21.84
N VAL A 17 -13.70 -14.04 20.54
CA VAL A 17 -14.28 -14.97 19.58
C VAL A 17 -13.15 -15.60 18.80
N ILE A 18 -13.14 -16.92 18.72
CA ILE A 18 -12.12 -17.71 18.04
C ILE A 18 -12.80 -18.65 17.06
N LYS A 19 -12.39 -18.61 15.79
CA LYS A 19 -12.90 -19.50 14.73
C LYS A 19 -11.80 -20.36 14.15
N ASP A 20 -12.04 -21.67 14.13
CA ASP A 20 -11.28 -22.65 13.37
C ASP A 20 -12.10 -23.02 12.12
N PRO A 21 -11.77 -22.45 10.94
CA PRO A 21 -12.53 -22.71 9.73
C PRO A 21 -12.31 -24.12 9.18
N GLU A 22 -11.19 -24.78 9.51
CA GLU A 22 -10.88 -26.13 9.04
C GLU A 22 -11.82 -27.14 9.69
N ASN A 23 -12.03 -27.01 11.00
CA ASN A 23 -12.94 -27.86 11.77
C ASN A 23 -14.37 -27.29 11.90
N LYS A 24 -14.62 -26.08 11.40
CA LYS A 24 -15.89 -25.33 11.51
C LYS A 24 -16.33 -25.14 12.97
N ILE A 25 -15.37 -24.84 13.84
CA ILE A 25 -15.60 -24.64 15.28
C ILE A 25 -15.53 -23.15 15.60
N GLU A 26 -16.52 -22.65 16.33
CA GLU A 26 -16.48 -21.34 16.98
C GLU A 26 -16.35 -21.54 18.50
N THR A 27 -15.42 -20.83 19.12
CA THR A 27 -15.23 -20.79 20.57
C THR A 27 -15.35 -19.36 21.05
N VAL A 28 -16.26 -19.14 21.98
CA VAL A 28 -16.41 -17.88 22.71
C VAL A 28 -15.94 -18.08 24.15
N ILE A 29 -15.10 -17.17 24.64
CA ILE A 29 -14.58 -17.16 26.01
C ILE A 29 -14.83 -15.77 26.59
N ILE A 30 -15.45 -15.71 27.76
CA ILE A 30 -15.85 -14.47 28.43
C ILE A 30 -15.31 -14.54 29.86
N ASN A 31 -14.39 -13.64 30.22
CA ASN A 31 -13.81 -13.55 31.56
C ASN A 31 -13.25 -14.86 32.17
N ASP A 32 -12.92 -15.86 31.35
CA ASP A 32 -12.46 -17.18 31.79
C ASP A 32 -11.02 -17.41 31.33
N SER A 33 -10.07 -16.96 32.16
CA SER A 33 -8.64 -17.04 31.87
C SER A 33 -8.13 -18.47 31.80
N GLU A 34 -8.68 -19.38 32.62
CA GLU A 34 -8.27 -20.79 32.63
C GLU A 34 -8.72 -21.51 31.36
N LYS A 35 -9.93 -21.25 30.87
CA LYS A 35 -10.38 -21.76 29.56
C LYS A 35 -9.50 -21.23 28.43
N LEU A 36 -9.11 -19.95 28.45
CA LEU A 36 -8.19 -19.39 27.45
C LEU A 36 -6.80 -20.03 27.52
N LYS A 37 -6.24 -20.22 28.72
CA LYS A 37 -4.93 -20.87 28.92
C LYS A 37 -4.94 -22.29 28.37
N LYS A 38 -5.98 -23.07 28.68
CA LYS A 38 -6.15 -24.42 28.15
C LYS A 38 -6.28 -24.42 26.63
N PHE A 39 -7.14 -23.55 26.08
CA PHE A 39 -7.32 -23.43 24.63
C PHE A 39 -5.99 -23.06 23.93
N HIS A 40 -5.23 -22.11 24.48
CA HIS A 40 -3.95 -21.71 23.91
C HIS A 40 -2.93 -22.85 23.94
N GLN A 41 -2.86 -23.63 25.02
CA GLN A 41 -1.96 -24.79 25.13
C GLN A 41 -2.29 -25.87 24.08
N GLU A 42 -3.57 -26.13 23.83
CA GLU A 42 -4.01 -27.08 22.80
C GLU A 42 -3.66 -26.60 21.37
N HIS A 43 -3.53 -25.28 21.18
CA HIS A 43 -3.35 -24.62 19.88
C HIS A 43 -2.03 -23.83 19.77
N GLU A 44 -1.02 -24.14 20.59
CA GLU A 44 0.24 -23.38 20.67
C GLU A 44 1.10 -23.46 19.38
N ASN A 45 0.81 -24.45 18.54
CA ASN A 45 1.47 -24.69 17.25
C ASN A 45 0.66 -24.19 16.05
N CYS A 46 -0.53 -23.64 16.28
CA CYS A 46 -1.38 -23.08 15.23
C CYS A 46 -0.90 -21.68 14.83
N ILE A 47 -1.34 -21.24 13.65
CA ILE A 47 -1.16 -19.86 13.21
C ILE A 47 -2.40 -19.07 13.63
N TRP A 48 -2.18 -18.06 14.45
CA TRP A 48 -3.19 -17.15 14.96
C TRP A 48 -3.30 -15.95 14.02
N VAL A 49 -4.45 -15.83 13.37
CA VAL A 49 -4.75 -14.84 12.34
C VAL A 49 -5.70 -13.80 12.92
N GLY A 50 -5.35 -12.53 12.80
CA GLY A 50 -6.20 -11.42 13.27
C GLY A 50 -5.95 -10.16 12.45
N TYR A 51 -6.77 -9.14 12.67
CA TYR A 51 -6.61 -7.83 12.03
C TYR A 51 -5.96 -6.86 13.01
N ASN A 52 -4.78 -6.30 12.67
CA ASN A 52 -3.98 -5.47 13.57
C ASN A 52 -3.51 -6.19 14.86
N ASN A 53 -3.53 -7.52 14.85
CA ASN A 53 -3.17 -8.34 16.00
C ASN A 53 -1.67 -8.28 16.34
N ASN A 54 -0.81 -7.82 15.41
CA ASN A 54 0.58 -7.53 15.73
C ASN A 54 0.74 -6.33 16.68
N HIS A 55 -0.21 -5.40 16.66
CA HIS A 55 -0.18 -4.21 17.49
C HIS A 55 -1.02 -4.33 18.75
N TYR A 56 -2.14 -5.06 18.71
CA TYR A 56 -3.13 -5.07 19.79
C TYR A 56 -3.45 -6.48 20.33
N ASP A 57 -4.24 -7.29 19.63
CA ASP A 57 -4.90 -8.48 20.21
C ASP A 57 -3.95 -9.52 20.80
N GLN A 58 -2.79 -9.75 20.19
CA GLN A 58 -1.84 -10.72 20.75
C GLN A 58 -1.35 -10.31 22.14
N TRP A 59 -1.34 -9.01 22.46
CA TRP A 59 -0.88 -8.51 23.74
C TRP A 59 -1.98 -8.59 24.80
N ILE A 60 -3.24 -8.44 24.41
CA ILE A 60 -4.41 -8.74 25.24
C ILE A 60 -4.45 -10.25 25.56
N HIS A 61 -4.30 -11.10 24.54
CA HIS A 61 -4.21 -12.55 24.70
C HIS A 61 -3.09 -12.92 25.69
N LYS A 62 -1.88 -12.40 25.47
CA LYS A 62 -0.72 -12.68 26.34
C LYS A 62 -0.87 -12.12 27.75
N SER A 63 -1.59 -11.01 27.94
CA SER A 63 -1.83 -10.47 29.29
C SER A 63 -2.70 -11.41 30.11
N ILE A 64 -3.77 -11.93 29.52
CA ILE A 64 -4.67 -12.88 30.17
C ILE A 64 -3.92 -14.18 30.52
N LEU A 65 -3.08 -14.69 29.60
CA LEU A 65 -2.26 -15.88 29.87
C LEU A 65 -1.24 -15.68 31.01
N CYS A 66 -0.82 -14.43 31.26
CA CYS A 66 0.10 -14.07 32.33
C CYS A 66 -0.61 -13.55 33.59
N ASP A 67 -1.94 -13.69 33.70
CA ASP A 67 -2.75 -13.17 34.81
C ASP A 67 -2.58 -11.64 35.02
N ILE A 68 -2.36 -10.91 33.93
CA ILE A 68 -2.30 -9.45 33.89
C ILE A 68 -3.63 -8.92 33.34
N ASN A 69 -4.18 -7.90 34.00
CA ASN A 69 -5.43 -7.27 33.62
C ASN A 69 -5.40 -6.78 32.14
N PRO A 70 -6.22 -7.34 31.23
CA PRO A 70 -6.21 -6.96 29.83
C PRO A 70 -6.62 -5.50 29.59
N TYR A 71 -7.48 -4.93 30.44
CA TYR A 71 -7.89 -3.53 30.30
C TYR A 71 -6.72 -2.56 30.50
N GLU A 72 -5.83 -2.84 31.45
CA GLU A 72 -4.64 -2.00 31.67
C GLU A 72 -3.71 -2.01 30.46
N ILE A 73 -3.57 -3.16 29.82
CA ILE A 73 -2.78 -3.31 28.59
C ILE A 73 -3.46 -2.59 27.42
N SER A 74 -4.78 -2.71 27.30
CA SER A 74 -5.56 -1.97 26.30
C SER A 74 -5.39 -0.46 26.47
N ASP A 75 -5.58 0.07 27.68
CA ASP A 75 -5.40 1.50 27.99
C ASP A 75 -3.97 1.98 27.69
N MET A 76 -2.97 1.17 28.01
CA MET A 76 -1.57 1.46 27.66
C MET A 76 -1.36 1.58 26.15
N ILE A 77 -1.92 0.68 25.35
CA ILE A 77 -1.73 0.68 23.90
C ILE A 77 -2.53 1.81 23.25
N ILE A 78 -3.83 1.91 23.56
CA ILE A 78 -4.77 2.80 22.89
C ILE A 78 -4.65 4.25 23.37
N ASN A 79 -4.65 4.48 24.69
CA ASN A 79 -4.71 5.83 25.25
C ASN A 79 -3.32 6.40 25.53
N LYS A 80 -2.38 5.58 26.01
CA LYS A 80 -1.02 6.02 26.36
C LYS A 80 0.00 5.86 25.22
N GLY A 81 -0.38 5.21 24.12
CA GLY A 81 0.49 5.01 22.95
C GLY A 81 1.72 4.14 23.22
N VAL A 82 1.67 3.28 24.24
CA VAL A 82 2.76 2.37 24.60
C VAL A 82 2.68 1.13 23.69
N PRO A 83 3.74 0.80 22.93
CA PRO A 83 3.73 -0.43 22.13
C PRO A 83 3.54 -1.68 23.01
N GLY A 84 2.60 -2.56 22.64
CA GLY A 84 2.20 -3.70 23.49
C GLY A 84 3.34 -4.61 23.97
N TRP A 85 4.37 -4.82 23.14
CA TRP A 85 5.57 -5.60 23.51
C TRP A 85 6.39 -5.00 24.66
N LYS A 86 6.21 -3.71 24.98
CA LYS A 86 6.88 -3.04 26.11
C LYS A 86 6.11 -3.19 27.42
N ALA A 87 4.85 -3.61 27.38
CA ALA A 87 4.00 -3.59 28.57
C ALA A 87 4.42 -4.65 29.61
N SER A 88 4.89 -5.83 29.18
CA SER A 88 5.46 -6.83 30.09
C SER A 88 6.57 -7.67 29.44
N ARG A 89 7.59 -8.00 30.22
CA ARG A 89 8.66 -8.94 29.80
C ARG A 89 8.17 -10.39 29.76
N LEU A 90 7.12 -10.73 30.52
CA LEU A 90 6.54 -12.08 30.59
C LEU A 90 5.99 -12.53 29.23
N PHE A 91 5.52 -11.58 28.41
CA PHE A 91 4.99 -11.84 27.07
C PHE A 91 5.97 -12.54 26.12
N ARG A 92 7.28 -12.49 26.41
CA ARG A 92 8.32 -13.16 25.61
C ARG A 92 8.38 -14.67 25.85
N GLN A 93 7.80 -15.15 26.94
CA GLN A 93 7.76 -16.57 27.29
C GLN A 93 6.59 -17.29 26.61
N ILE A 94 5.59 -16.55 26.13
CA ILE A 94 4.43 -17.11 25.44
C ILE A 94 4.73 -17.32 23.97
N LYS A 95 4.67 -18.58 23.54
CA LYS A 95 4.80 -18.99 22.14
C LYS A 95 3.46 -18.77 21.43
N MET A 96 3.46 -17.95 20.38
CA MET A 96 2.28 -17.69 19.56
C MET A 96 2.72 -17.26 18.16
N PHE A 97 2.32 -18.03 17.13
CA PHE A 97 2.63 -17.71 15.74
C PHE A 97 1.54 -16.81 15.16
N ASN A 98 1.76 -15.49 15.15
CA ASN A 98 0.79 -14.53 14.65
C ASN A 98 1.01 -14.23 13.17
N TYR A 99 -0.09 -14.21 12.41
CA TYR A 99 -0.19 -13.57 11.11
C TYR A 99 -1.19 -12.43 11.20
N ASP A 100 -0.77 -11.25 10.77
CA ASP A 100 -1.64 -10.07 10.74
C ASP A 100 -2.10 -9.86 9.31
N VAL A 101 -3.40 -9.90 9.10
CA VAL A 101 -3.96 -9.67 7.76
C VAL A 101 -3.85 -8.21 7.36
N MET A 102 -3.70 -7.29 8.32
CA MET A 102 -3.57 -5.86 8.07
C MET A 102 -2.24 -5.55 7.39
N ILE A 103 -2.30 -4.78 6.31
CA ILE A 103 -1.12 -4.20 5.66
C ILE A 103 -1.07 -2.70 5.91
N ARG A 104 0.15 -2.15 5.81
CA ARG A 104 0.36 -0.72 6.00
C ARG A 104 -0.42 0.06 4.94
N GLY A 105 -1.39 0.87 5.41
CA GLY A 105 -2.21 1.74 4.55
C GLY A 105 -3.69 1.43 4.57
N ASP A 106 -4.11 0.25 5.04
CA ASP A 106 -5.52 -0.18 5.05
C ASP A 106 -6.45 0.71 5.88
N GLY A 107 -5.90 1.39 6.88
CA GLY A 107 -6.73 2.01 7.92
C GLY A 107 -7.19 0.95 8.91
N GLY A 108 -8.50 0.73 9.06
CA GLY A 108 -9.03 -0.27 10.00
C GLY A 108 -10.11 -1.12 9.36
N LEU A 109 -10.46 -2.24 10.01
CA LEU A 109 -11.29 -3.30 9.42
C LEU A 109 -12.59 -2.76 8.82
N LYS A 110 -13.33 -1.90 9.54
CA LYS A 110 -14.56 -1.23 9.04
C LYS A 110 -14.42 -0.52 7.69
N SER A 111 -13.24 -0.01 7.33
CA SER A 111 -13.03 0.56 5.99
C SER A 111 -12.94 -0.51 4.91
N LEU A 112 -12.29 -1.63 5.21
CA LEU A 112 -12.22 -2.77 4.30
C LEU A 112 -13.57 -3.44 4.18
N GLU A 113 -14.30 -3.63 5.28
CA GLU A 113 -15.71 -4.06 5.29
C GLU A 113 -16.57 -3.15 4.39
N GLY A 114 -16.38 -1.84 4.51
CA GLY A 114 -17.01 -0.84 3.67
C GLY A 114 -16.74 -1.10 2.19
N PHE A 115 -15.47 -1.23 1.80
CA PHE A 115 -15.06 -1.55 0.42
C PHE A 115 -15.62 -2.88 -0.07
N MET A 116 -15.65 -3.90 0.77
CA MET A 116 -16.17 -5.22 0.45
C MET A 116 -17.70 -5.23 0.35
N GLY A 117 -18.39 -4.17 0.75
CA GLY A 117 -19.85 -4.07 0.70
C GLY A 117 -20.57 -4.66 1.92
N SER A 118 -19.83 -5.00 2.97
CA SER A 118 -20.37 -5.55 4.22
C SER A 118 -21.08 -4.49 5.06
N ASN A 119 -21.76 -4.94 6.11
CA ASN A 119 -22.33 -4.06 7.14
C ASN A 119 -21.19 -3.40 7.94
N ILE A 120 -21.25 -2.08 8.11
CA ILE A 120 -20.23 -1.29 8.82
C ILE A 120 -20.79 -0.52 10.03
N LYS A 121 -21.98 -0.88 10.51
CA LYS A 121 -22.54 -0.33 11.75
C LYS A 121 -21.63 -0.67 12.94
N GLU A 122 -21.40 0.31 13.81
CA GLU A 122 -20.63 0.10 15.04
C GLU A 122 -21.51 -0.51 16.15
N SER A 123 -20.88 -1.08 17.18
CA SER A 123 -21.59 -1.63 18.33
C SER A 123 -22.39 -0.55 19.06
N ASP A 124 -23.56 -0.93 19.57
CA ASP A 124 -24.36 -0.08 20.47
C ASP A 124 -23.83 -0.08 21.92
N VAL A 125 -22.83 -0.93 22.24
CA VAL A 125 -22.24 -1.04 23.58
C VAL A 125 -21.04 -0.09 23.70
N ASP A 126 -21.10 0.85 24.65
CA ASP A 126 -20.00 1.79 24.90
C ASP A 126 -18.81 1.11 25.61
N PHE A 127 -17.64 1.13 24.96
CA PHE A 127 -16.38 0.63 25.52
C PHE A 127 -15.92 1.35 26.81
N ASN A 128 -16.49 2.51 27.13
CA ASN A 128 -16.14 3.28 28.33
C ASN A 128 -16.99 2.95 29.56
N ILE A 129 -17.86 1.93 29.49
CA ILE A 129 -18.70 1.50 30.62
C ILE A 129 -17.85 1.27 31.89
N GLN A 130 -18.28 1.88 33.00
CA GLN A 130 -17.59 1.85 34.30
C GLN A 130 -18.20 0.84 35.28
N ARG A 131 -18.80 -0.24 34.77
CA ARG A 131 -19.35 -1.37 35.52
C ARG A 131 -19.16 -2.67 34.74
N LYS A 132 -19.57 -3.81 35.31
CA LYS A 132 -19.69 -5.04 34.53
C LYS A 132 -20.76 -4.94 33.46
N LEU A 133 -20.56 -5.60 32.33
CA LEU A 133 -21.56 -5.73 31.28
C LEU A 133 -22.76 -6.54 31.77
N THR A 134 -23.94 -6.15 31.31
CA THR A 134 -25.17 -6.93 31.41
C THR A 134 -25.17 -8.08 30.40
N GLN A 135 -26.02 -9.08 30.58
CA GLN A 135 -26.10 -10.20 29.63
C GLN A 135 -26.44 -9.72 28.20
N ALA A 136 -27.33 -8.73 28.06
CA ALA A 136 -27.69 -8.18 26.75
C ALA A 136 -26.52 -7.47 26.07
N GLU A 137 -25.71 -6.73 26.84
CA GLU A 137 -24.50 -6.10 26.30
C GLU A 137 -23.45 -7.14 25.92
N ILE A 138 -23.28 -8.20 26.72
CA ILE A 138 -22.40 -9.32 26.40
C ILE A 138 -22.83 -9.97 25.08
N ASP A 139 -24.12 -10.26 24.91
CA ASP A 139 -24.63 -10.91 23.70
C ASP A 139 -24.43 -10.05 22.45
N GLU A 140 -24.64 -8.72 22.55
CA GLU A 140 -24.37 -7.78 21.45
C GLU A 140 -22.87 -7.65 21.16
N THR A 141 -22.01 -7.61 22.18
CA THR A 141 -20.55 -7.60 21.99
C THR A 141 -20.07 -8.90 21.33
N ILE A 142 -20.61 -10.06 21.70
CA ILE A 142 -20.28 -11.35 21.05
C ILE A 142 -20.64 -11.30 19.56
N LYS A 143 -21.83 -10.76 19.23
CA LYS A 143 -22.27 -10.61 17.84
C LYS A 143 -21.34 -9.68 17.05
N TYR A 144 -20.96 -8.54 17.64
CA TYR A 144 -20.03 -7.59 17.02
C TYR A 144 -18.64 -8.21 16.80
N CYS A 145 -18.05 -8.82 17.83
CA CYS A 145 -16.74 -9.47 17.74
C CYS A 145 -16.76 -10.66 16.76
N ARG A 146 -17.85 -11.44 16.72
CA ARG A 146 -18.02 -12.51 15.72
C ARG A 146 -17.97 -11.97 14.30
N HIS A 147 -18.67 -10.86 14.04
CA HIS A 147 -18.65 -10.19 12.74
C HIS A 147 -17.24 -9.73 12.38
N ASP A 148 -16.49 -9.13 13.32
CA ASP A 148 -15.10 -8.72 13.07
C ASP A 148 -14.15 -9.91 12.78
N VAL A 149 -14.35 -11.08 13.40
CA VAL A 149 -13.62 -12.31 13.03
C VAL A 149 -14.00 -12.79 11.62
N GLU A 150 -15.28 -12.77 11.26
CA GLU A 150 -15.76 -13.16 9.93
C GLU A 150 -15.22 -12.24 8.83
N GLU A 151 -15.24 -10.93 9.04
CA GLU A 151 -14.69 -9.95 8.11
C GLU A 151 -13.17 -10.06 8.01
N THR A 152 -12.49 -10.39 9.11
CA THR A 152 -11.05 -10.71 9.09
C THR A 152 -10.76 -11.94 8.22
N MET A 153 -11.62 -12.96 8.25
CA MET A 153 -11.52 -14.13 7.37
C MET A 153 -11.74 -13.73 5.90
N GLU A 154 -12.71 -12.87 5.59
CA GLU A 154 -12.94 -12.38 4.22
C GLU A 154 -11.74 -11.56 3.69
N VAL A 155 -11.16 -10.70 4.51
CA VAL A 155 -9.91 -9.99 4.17
C VAL A 155 -8.77 -10.98 3.92
N PHE A 156 -8.65 -12.03 4.74
CA PHE A 156 -7.66 -13.08 4.54
C PHE A 156 -7.84 -13.81 3.21
N LEU A 157 -9.08 -14.16 2.83
CA LEU A 157 -9.36 -14.83 1.56
C LEU A 157 -8.93 -13.97 0.37
N ASN A 158 -9.19 -12.67 0.42
CA ASN A 158 -8.73 -11.71 -0.58
C ASN A 158 -7.19 -11.51 -0.60
N ARG A 159 -6.48 -11.97 0.45
CA ARG A 159 -5.01 -11.85 0.63
C ARG A 159 -4.30 -13.19 0.78
N GLN A 160 -4.94 -14.29 0.37
CA GLN A 160 -4.36 -15.62 0.56
C GLN A 160 -3.01 -15.77 -0.14
N SER A 161 -2.83 -15.10 -1.29
CA SER A 161 -1.55 -15.06 -2.02
C SER A 161 -0.44 -14.40 -1.21
N ASP A 162 -0.72 -13.33 -0.48
CA ASP A 162 0.24 -12.66 0.41
C ASP A 162 0.62 -13.54 1.59
N PHE A 163 -0.35 -14.21 2.21
CA PHE A 163 -0.09 -15.18 3.28
C PHE A 163 0.83 -16.30 2.79
N ASN A 164 0.49 -16.90 1.64
CA ASN A 164 1.30 -17.96 1.04
C ASN A 164 2.71 -17.48 0.71
N ALA A 165 2.87 -16.26 0.19
CA ALA A 165 4.18 -15.68 -0.09
C ALA A 165 4.99 -15.50 1.21
N GLN A 166 4.38 -14.97 2.28
CA GLN A 166 5.03 -14.82 3.58
C GLN A 166 5.42 -16.18 4.19
N LEU A 167 4.58 -17.20 4.04
CA LEU A 167 4.87 -18.55 4.50
C LEU A 167 6.08 -19.16 3.76
N GLN A 168 6.22 -18.92 2.45
CA GLN A 168 7.42 -19.35 1.72
C GLN A 168 8.68 -18.58 2.16
N LEU A 169 8.57 -17.28 2.47
CA LEU A 169 9.69 -16.49 3.02
C LEU A 169 10.22 -17.10 4.33
N CYS A 170 9.35 -17.68 5.15
CA CYS A 170 9.72 -18.31 6.42
C CYS A 170 10.66 -19.53 6.24
N LYS A 171 10.75 -20.11 5.03
CA LYS A 171 11.66 -21.22 4.72
C LYS A 171 13.04 -20.74 4.26
N LEU A 172 13.13 -19.59 3.61
CA LEU A 172 14.35 -19.14 2.92
C LEU A 172 15.61 -19.03 3.82
N PRO A 173 15.54 -18.63 5.10
CA PRO A 173 16.74 -18.52 5.93
C PRO A 173 17.46 -19.85 6.20
N THR A 174 16.74 -20.97 6.28
CA THR A 174 17.30 -22.27 6.74
C THR A 174 16.91 -23.47 5.87
N GLN A 175 16.16 -23.24 4.78
CA GLN A 175 15.48 -24.27 3.98
C GLN A 175 14.49 -25.14 4.76
N LYS A 176 14.20 -24.79 6.03
CA LYS A 176 13.18 -25.42 6.87
C LYS A 176 12.16 -24.37 7.30
N MET A 177 10.91 -24.79 7.42
CA MET A 177 9.84 -23.89 7.87
C MET A 177 10.09 -23.43 9.30
N ASN A 178 10.12 -22.11 9.51
CA ASN A 178 10.16 -21.53 10.83
C ASN A 178 9.07 -20.45 10.97
N LEU A 179 7.96 -20.82 11.62
CA LEU A 179 6.79 -19.94 11.77
C LEU A 179 7.04 -18.73 12.68
N SER A 180 8.12 -18.70 13.47
CA SER A 180 8.50 -17.49 14.25
C SER A 180 8.85 -16.29 13.36
N TYR A 181 9.06 -16.52 12.06
CA TYR A 181 9.28 -15.48 11.06
C TYR A 181 7.99 -14.89 10.49
N LEU A 182 6.84 -15.50 10.72
CA LEU A 182 5.58 -15.11 10.11
C LEU A 182 5.17 -13.67 10.46
N SER A 183 5.42 -13.26 11.71
CA SER A 183 5.14 -11.91 12.22
C SER A 183 6.22 -10.88 11.86
N LYS A 184 7.26 -11.25 11.12
CA LYS A 184 8.33 -10.33 10.69
C LYS A 184 7.90 -9.58 9.44
N SER A 185 8.23 -8.30 9.36
CA SER A 185 8.00 -7.52 8.14
C SER A 185 8.85 -8.05 6.98
N LYS A 186 8.43 -7.78 5.73
CA LYS A 186 9.19 -8.12 4.51
C LYS A 186 10.63 -7.58 4.57
N ALA A 187 10.83 -6.38 5.13
CA ALA A 187 12.15 -5.78 5.34
C ALA A 187 12.98 -6.50 6.41
N GLN A 188 12.38 -6.93 7.52
CA GLN A 188 13.07 -7.74 8.53
C GLN A 188 13.48 -9.10 7.96
N MET A 189 12.60 -9.72 7.16
CA MET A 189 12.89 -10.97 6.47
C MET A 189 14.06 -10.84 5.50
N ALA A 190 14.15 -9.75 4.73
CA ALA A 190 15.31 -9.50 3.87
C ALA A 190 16.63 -9.49 4.67
N GLY A 191 16.67 -8.81 5.84
CA GLY A 191 17.85 -8.79 6.69
C GLY A 191 18.23 -10.15 7.27
N ILE A 192 17.23 -10.96 7.66
CA ILE A 192 17.44 -12.33 8.17
C ILE A 192 17.97 -13.23 7.04
N ILE A 193 17.32 -13.22 5.87
CA ILE A 193 17.69 -14.05 4.71
C ILE A 193 19.09 -13.71 4.23
N LEU A 194 19.45 -12.42 4.21
CA LEU A 194 20.78 -11.95 3.80
C LEU A 194 21.82 -12.00 4.93
N GLU A 195 21.49 -12.57 6.08
CA GLU A 195 22.39 -12.71 7.24
C GLU A 195 23.04 -11.38 7.65
N ALA A 196 22.30 -10.29 7.54
CA ALA A 196 22.79 -8.96 7.84
C ALA A 196 23.02 -8.77 9.35
N ARG A 197 24.12 -8.10 9.69
CA ARG A 197 24.48 -7.78 11.08
C ARG A 197 24.47 -6.27 11.25
N LYS A 198 23.71 -5.80 12.24
CA LYS A 198 23.59 -4.37 12.53
C LYS A 198 24.97 -3.76 12.77
N LYS A 199 25.26 -2.68 12.05
CA LYS A 199 26.43 -1.82 12.21
C LYS A 199 25.97 -0.37 12.29
N ILE A 200 26.78 0.48 12.91
CA ILE A 200 26.56 1.93 12.95
C ILE A 200 27.46 2.57 11.90
N TYR A 201 26.88 3.42 11.08
CA TYR A 201 27.58 4.17 10.04
C TYR A 201 27.46 5.67 10.30
N HIS A 202 28.52 6.42 10.00
CA HIS A 202 28.60 7.87 10.18
C HIS A 202 28.93 8.61 8.87
N ASP A 203 28.82 7.91 7.74
CA ASP A 203 29.22 8.35 6.41
C ASP A 203 28.04 8.43 5.43
N GLU A 204 26.83 8.69 5.95
CA GLU A 204 25.55 8.71 5.19
C GLU A 204 25.59 9.56 3.91
N PHE A 205 26.37 10.63 3.94
CA PHE A 205 26.53 11.58 2.85
C PHE A 205 27.94 11.58 2.24
N ASP A 206 28.76 10.56 2.50
CA ASP A 206 30.02 10.35 1.79
C ASP A 206 29.76 9.70 0.42
N LEU A 207 29.36 10.52 -0.55
CA LEU A 207 28.82 10.06 -1.81
C LEU A 207 29.86 10.10 -2.93
N ASP A 208 29.88 9.05 -3.73
CA ASP A 208 30.50 8.98 -5.05
C ASP A 208 29.41 8.88 -6.15
N PHE A 209 29.85 8.75 -7.40
CA PHE A 209 28.99 8.75 -8.58
C PHE A 209 29.39 7.62 -9.53
N PRO A 210 28.48 7.14 -10.41
CA PRO A 210 28.81 6.08 -11.34
C PRO A 210 29.99 6.49 -12.23
N ASP A 211 31.01 5.63 -12.30
CA ASP A 211 32.16 5.75 -13.18
C ASP A 211 31.78 5.64 -14.67
N THR A 212 30.67 4.98 -14.93
CA THR A 212 30.07 4.83 -16.26
C THR A 212 29.31 6.06 -16.73
N LEU A 213 29.00 7.03 -15.86
CA LEU A 213 28.10 8.16 -16.13
C LEU A 213 28.64 9.09 -17.23
N LYS A 214 27.77 9.47 -18.20
CA LYS A 214 28.11 10.39 -19.29
C LYS A 214 27.05 11.48 -19.52
N ILE A 215 26.90 12.40 -18.55
CA ILE A 215 26.02 13.58 -18.67
C ILE A 215 26.86 14.81 -19.02
N GLU A 216 26.47 15.53 -20.07
CA GLU A 216 27.09 16.79 -20.47
C GLU A 216 26.10 17.95 -20.42
N LYS A 217 24.96 17.82 -21.10
CA LYS A 217 23.94 18.88 -21.22
C LYS A 217 23.25 19.16 -19.89
N TYR A 218 23.01 18.11 -19.09
CA TYR A 218 22.30 18.21 -17.82
C TYR A 218 23.23 18.12 -16.59
N ALA A 219 24.48 18.59 -16.72
CA ALA A 219 25.50 18.53 -15.68
C ALA A 219 25.06 19.15 -14.34
N GLN A 220 24.12 20.11 -14.35
CA GLN A 220 23.56 20.69 -13.14
C GLN A 220 22.91 19.67 -12.19
N VAL A 221 22.42 18.53 -12.71
CA VAL A 221 21.86 17.45 -11.89
C VAL A 221 22.95 16.75 -11.09
N LEU A 222 24.10 16.49 -11.73
CA LEU A 222 25.28 15.94 -11.06
C LEU A 222 25.85 16.95 -10.05
N ASP A 223 25.95 18.22 -10.44
CA ASP A 223 26.48 19.28 -9.58
C ASP A 223 25.63 19.50 -8.33
N PHE A 224 24.30 19.33 -8.43
CA PHE A 224 23.41 19.36 -7.28
C PHE A 224 23.82 18.33 -6.21
N TYR A 225 24.13 17.09 -6.57
CA TYR A 225 24.56 16.05 -5.62
C TYR A 225 26.02 16.17 -5.19
N LYS A 226 26.89 16.75 -6.03
CA LYS A 226 28.28 17.07 -5.67
C LYS A 226 28.35 18.14 -4.60
N ASN A 227 27.47 19.14 -4.65
CA ASN A 227 27.44 20.23 -3.69
C ASN A 227 27.09 19.72 -2.29
N GLN A 228 28.00 19.94 -1.33
CA GLN A 228 27.84 19.51 0.05
C GLN A 228 26.66 20.20 0.76
N GLU A 229 26.32 21.43 0.39
CA GLU A 229 25.17 22.17 0.97
C GLU A 229 23.82 21.54 0.63
N ASN A 230 23.78 20.72 -0.43
CA ASN A 230 22.57 20.02 -0.87
C ASN A 230 22.42 18.65 -0.22
N ARG A 231 23.42 18.15 0.53
CA ARG A 231 23.45 16.84 1.22
C ARG A 231 22.52 16.80 2.45
N ASP A 232 21.24 17.07 2.19
CA ASP A 232 20.15 17.21 3.15
C ASP A 232 18.84 16.77 2.47
N TYR A 233 18.10 15.89 3.14
CA TYR A 233 16.83 15.33 2.65
C TYR A 233 15.73 16.36 2.36
N SER A 234 15.83 17.58 2.89
CA SER A 234 14.92 18.69 2.61
C SER A 234 15.20 19.41 1.29
N LYS A 235 16.38 19.19 0.70
CA LYS A 235 16.82 19.85 -0.53
C LYS A 235 16.31 19.09 -1.75
N SER A 236 15.96 19.84 -2.78
CA SER A 236 15.55 19.31 -4.08
C SER A 236 15.93 20.29 -5.19
N LEU A 237 16.30 19.77 -6.36
CA LEU A 237 16.48 20.54 -7.58
C LEU A 237 15.23 20.42 -8.45
N LYS A 238 14.61 21.55 -8.78
CA LYS A 238 13.58 21.63 -9.82
C LYS A 238 14.25 22.17 -11.09
N THR A 239 14.18 21.42 -12.17
CA THR A 239 14.81 21.79 -13.44
C THR A 239 14.04 21.17 -14.60
N GLU A 240 14.34 21.61 -15.83
CA GLU A 240 13.76 21.04 -17.04
C GLU A 240 14.78 20.13 -17.72
N ILE A 241 14.38 18.89 -18.00
CA ILE A 241 15.18 17.90 -18.74
C ILE A 241 14.34 17.50 -19.95
N ALA A 242 14.91 17.65 -21.15
CA ALA A 242 14.26 17.37 -22.43
C ALA A 242 12.85 17.98 -22.59
N GLY A 243 12.67 19.24 -22.15
CA GLY A 243 11.37 19.93 -22.21
C GLY A 243 10.33 19.41 -21.20
N VAL A 244 10.75 18.60 -20.22
CA VAL A 244 9.88 18.02 -19.19
C VAL A 244 10.29 18.56 -17.82
N PRO A 245 9.35 19.09 -17.00
CA PRO A 245 9.64 19.47 -15.62
C PRO A 245 10.05 18.25 -14.79
N HIS A 246 11.22 18.31 -14.17
CA HIS A 246 11.77 17.27 -13.31
C HIS A 246 12.02 17.78 -11.90
N ILE A 247 11.87 16.87 -10.93
CA ILE A 247 12.28 17.09 -9.54
C ILE A 247 13.30 16.02 -9.16
N TYR A 248 14.53 16.46 -8.89
CA TYR A 248 15.60 15.64 -8.35
C TYR A 248 15.70 15.86 -6.84
N ALA A 249 15.70 14.77 -6.09
CA ALA A 249 15.77 14.77 -4.63
C ALA A 249 16.43 13.48 -4.16
N TRP A 250 16.25 13.11 -2.90
CA TRP A 250 16.89 11.93 -2.31
C TRP A 250 16.11 10.61 -2.48
N GLY A 251 15.27 10.56 -3.52
CA GLY A 251 14.41 9.44 -3.90
C GLY A 251 14.64 9.01 -5.36
N GLY A 252 13.65 8.39 -5.98
CA GLY A 252 13.68 8.11 -7.43
C GLY A 252 13.39 9.36 -8.25
N VAL A 253 13.80 9.36 -9.54
CA VAL A 253 13.51 10.46 -10.47
C VAL A 253 12.02 10.53 -10.77
N HIS A 254 11.50 11.76 -10.87
CA HIS A 254 10.14 12.01 -11.33
C HIS A 254 10.14 13.20 -12.31
N GLY A 255 9.72 12.94 -13.54
CA GLY A 255 9.46 13.94 -14.56
C GLY A 255 8.24 13.57 -15.40
N ALA A 256 7.34 14.51 -15.65
CA ALA A 256 6.15 14.23 -16.47
C ALA A 256 5.61 15.53 -17.06
N LYS A 257 5.21 15.50 -18.33
CA LYS A 257 4.36 16.56 -18.88
C LYS A 257 3.00 16.51 -18.19
N PRO A 258 2.57 17.58 -17.46
CA PRO A 258 1.28 17.57 -16.79
C PRO A 258 0.16 17.71 -17.81
N GLN A 259 -0.99 17.07 -17.55
CA GLN A 259 -2.18 17.14 -18.41
C GLN A 259 -1.86 16.85 -19.89
N TYR A 260 -1.17 15.75 -20.14
CA TYR A 260 -0.69 15.36 -21.45
C TYR A 260 -1.58 14.28 -22.07
N PHE A 261 -1.96 14.50 -23.32
CA PHE A 261 -2.50 13.48 -24.21
C PHE A 261 -1.63 13.40 -25.47
N GLY A 262 -1.31 12.19 -25.89
CA GLY A 262 -0.59 11.96 -27.13
C GLY A 262 -1.01 10.65 -27.80
N GLU A 263 -1.14 10.73 -29.12
CA GLU A 263 -1.29 9.59 -30.03
C GLU A 263 -0.08 9.52 -30.98
N GLY A 264 0.36 8.32 -31.33
CA GLY A 264 1.56 8.05 -32.10
C GLY A 264 2.21 6.75 -31.68
N TYR A 265 3.53 6.61 -31.88
CA TYR A 265 4.27 5.44 -31.39
C TYR A 265 5.12 5.83 -30.18
N PHE A 266 4.89 5.15 -29.07
CA PHE A 266 5.57 5.39 -27.81
C PHE A 266 6.31 4.14 -27.36
N ILE A 267 7.47 4.33 -26.75
CA ILE A 267 8.24 3.28 -26.11
C ILE A 267 8.48 3.68 -24.67
N ASN A 268 8.09 2.81 -23.74
CA ASN A 268 8.51 2.88 -22.35
C ASN A 268 9.68 1.94 -22.15
N MET A 269 10.84 2.50 -21.82
CA MET A 269 12.07 1.75 -21.52
C MET A 269 12.25 1.70 -20.00
N ASP A 270 11.93 0.57 -19.37
CA ASP A 270 12.06 0.35 -17.93
C ASP A 270 13.35 -0.43 -17.61
N VAL A 271 14.17 0.06 -16.67
CA VAL A 271 15.36 -0.67 -16.21
C VAL A 271 14.93 -1.88 -15.38
N THR A 272 15.36 -3.06 -15.81
CA THR A 272 15.01 -4.34 -15.19
C THR A 272 15.52 -4.41 -13.77
N SER A 273 14.59 -4.35 -12.80
CA SER A 273 14.90 -4.39 -11.37
C SER A 273 15.98 -3.37 -10.97
N LEU A 274 15.81 -2.11 -11.35
CA LEU A 274 16.81 -1.04 -11.22
C LEU A 274 17.64 -1.11 -9.92
N TYR A 275 16.99 -1.03 -8.75
CA TYR A 275 17.71 -1.00 -7.48
C TYR A 275 18.53 -2.29 -7.20
N PRO A 276 17.95 -3.50 -7.30
CA PRO A 276 18.75 -4.73 -7.27
C PRO A 276 19.92 -4.75 -8.27
N SER A 277 19.71 -4.30 -9.51
CA SER A 277 20.75 -4.28 -10.54
C SER A 277 21.87 -3.30 -10.17
N LEU A 278 21.54 -2.11 -9.66
CA LEU A 278 22.53 -1.15 -9.15
C LEU A 278 23.33 -1.70 -7.95
N MET A 279 22.67 -2.40 -7.03
CA MET A 279 23.33 -3.04 -5.89
C MET A 279 24.38 -4.08 -6.32
N ILE A 280 24.11 -4.81 -7.41
CA ILE A 280 24.99 -5.85 -7.95
C ILE A 280 26.10 -5.23 -8.79
N GLN A 281 25.76 -4.42 -9.80
CA GLN A 281 26.72 -3.93 -10.80
C GLN A 281 27.67 -2.88 -10.24
N TYR A 282 27.20 -2.02 -9.33
CA TYR A 282 27.99 -0.92 -8.76
C TYR A 282 28.38 -1.15 -7.29
N GLY A 283 28.12 -2.35 -6.74
CA GLY A 283 28.47 -2.66 -5.35
C GLY A 283 27.75 -1.79 -4.31
N LEU A 284 26.49 -1.41 -4.58
CA LEU A 284 25.71 -0.50 -3.72
C LEU A 284 24.86 -1.24 -2.67
N LEU A 285 25.11 -2.53 -2.48
CA LEU A 285 24.45 -3.33 -1.46
C LEU A 285 24.89 -2.92 -0.03
N SER A 286 24.01 -3.10 0.97
CA SER A 286 24.34 -2.85 2.39
C SER A 286 25.65 -3.53 2.82
N ARG A 287 26.55 -2.76 3.43
CA ARG A 287 27.84 -3.25 3.98
C ARG A 287 27.68 -4.09 5.25
N SER A 288 26.44 -4.21 5.73
CA SER A 288 26.04 -5.03 6.88
C SER A 288 25.79 -6.48 6.52
N ILE A 289 25.68 -6.82 5.22
CA ILE A 289 25.51 -8.18 4.73
C ILE A 289 26.83 -8.95 4.86
N LYS A 290 26.75 -10.18 5.36
CA LYS A 290 27.93 -11.04 5.57
C LYS A 290 28.57 -11.48 4.27
N ASP A 291 27.77 -11.92 3.30
CA ASP A 291 28.23 -12.35 1.98
C ASP A 291 27.35 -11.72 0.88
N PRO A 292 27.86 -10.73 0.13
CA PRO A 292 27.09 -10.07 -0.92
C PRO A 292 26.71 -11.01 -2.06
N ARG A 293 27.41 -12.13 -2.26
CA ARG A 293 27.10 -13.12 -3.31
C ARG A 293 25.72 -13.73 -3.12
N LYS A 294 25.26 -13.87 -1.88
CA LYS A 294 23.93 -14.40 -1.55
C LYS A 294 22.80 -13.55 -2.16
N PHE A 295 22.96 -12.23 -2.19
CA PHE A 295 21.99 -11.36 -2.84
C PHE A 295 21.93 -11.61 -4.36
N LYS A 296 23.11 -11.77 -4.98
CA LYS A 296 23.21 -12.09 -6.41
C LYS A 296 22.63 -13.46 -6.73
N GLU A 297 22.90 -14.49 -5.92
CA GLU A 297 22.31 -15.83 -6.09
C GLU A 297 20.77 -15.80 -6.02
N ILE A 298 20.21 -15.05 -5.08
CA ILE A 298 18.75 -14.85 -4.97
C ILE A 298 18.20 -14.14 -6.20
N TYR A 299 18.90 -13.11 -6.69
CA TYR A 299 18.54 -12.40 -7.91
C TYR A 299 18.56 -13.32 -9.14
N ASP A 300 19.67 -14.03 -9.37
CA ASP A 300 19.85 -14.93 -10.51
C ASP A 300 18.82 -16.08 -10.47
N THR A 301 18.57 -16.65 -9.28
CA THR A 301 17.56 -17.70 -9.08
C THR A 301 16.16 -17.19 -9.39
N ARG A 302 15.84 -15.95 -8.96
CA ARG A 302 14.56 -15.33 -9.30
C ARG A 302 14.41 -15.14 -10.80
N VAL A 303 15.45 -14.64 -11.48
CA VAL A 303 15.44 -14.44 -12.94
C VAL A 303 15.18 -15.78 -13.63
N LYS A 304 15.90 -16.84 -13.25
CA LYS A 304 15.65 -18.20 -13.74
C LYS A 304 14.20 -18.64 -13.53
N TYR A 305 13.68 -18.52 -12.31
CA TYR A 305 12.29 -18.89 -12.00
C TYR A 305 11.24 -18.04 -12.72
N LYS A 306 11.53 -16.76 -13.00
CA LYS A 306 10.65 -15.90 -13.83
C LYS A 306 10.54 -16.47 -15.25
N HIS A 307 11.67 -16.85 -15.86
CA HIS A 307 11.69 -17.46 -17.20
C HIS A 307 10.99 -18.82 -17.25
N GLU A 308 11.12 -19.62 -16.19
CA GLU A 308 10.47 -20.94 -16.07
C GLU A 308 8.97 -20.85 -15.69
N GLY A 309 8.44 -19.66 -15.42
CA GLY A 309 7.08 -19.49 -14.89
C GLY A 309 6.88 -20.07 -13.48
N ASN A 310 7.97 -20.29 -12.74
CA ASN A 310 7.93 -20.92 -11.42
C ASN A 310 7.42 -19.93 -10.35
N PRO A 311 6.34 -20.28 -9.61
CA PRO A 311 5.74 -19.39 -8.60
C PRO A 311 6.69 -19.03 -7.45
N LEU A 312 7.76 -19.81 -7.22
CA LEU A 312 8.80 -19.52 -6.24
C LEU A 312 9.62 -18.26 -6.55
N GLN A 313 9.48 -17.65 -7.73
CA GLN A 313 10.07 -16.33 -8.00
C GLN A 313 9.49 -15.22 -7.11
N ALA A 314 8.21 -15.34 -6.71
CA ALA A 314 7.52 -14.26 -5.99
C ALA A 314 8.12 -13.97 -4.60
N PRO A 315 8.38 -14.98 -3.73
CA PRO A 315 9.12 -14.76 -2.49
C PRO A 315 10.50 -14.13 -2.71
N LEU A 316 11.26 -14.57 -3.72
CA LEU A 316 12.58 -14.02 -4.02
C LEU A 316 12.49 -12.55 -4.47
N LYS A 317 11.45 -12.18 -5.25
CA LYS A 317 11.13 -10.79 -5.61
C LYS A 317 10.95 -9.91 -4.38
N ILE A 318 10.26 -10.44 -3.35
CA ILE A 318 10.04 -9.70 -2.10
C ILE A 318 11.37 -9.41 -1.41
N VAL A 319 12.28 -10.38 -1.33
CA VAL A 319 13.60 -10.18 -0.69
C VAL A 319 14.39 -9.09 -1.40
N ILE A 320 14.55 -9.19 -2.72
CA ILE A 320 15.37 -8.22 -3.48
C ILE A 320 14.77 -6.81 -3.42
N ASN A 321 13.46 -6.67 -3.55
CA ASN A 321 12.79 -5.36 -3.54
C ASN A 321 12.75 -4.74 -2.12
N SER A 322 12.65 -5.56 -1.08
CA SER A 322 12.61 -5.08 0.31
C SER A 322 13.99 -4.66 0.82
N THR A 323 15.07 -5.13 0.21
CA THR A 323 16.45 -4.87 0.64
C THR A 323 16.77 -3.37 0.62
N TYR A 324 16.39 -2.65 -0.45
CA TYR A 324 16.57 -1.20 -0.54
C TYR A 324 15.84 -0.46 0.60
N GLY A 325 14.56 -0.77 0.81
CA GLY A 325 13.77 -0.12 1.87
C GLY A 325 14.35 -0.40 3.26
N ALA A 326 14.85 -1.62 3.48
CA ALA A 326 15.50 -2.02 4.73
C ALA A 326 16.79 -1.23 5.01
N MET A 327 17.53 -0.78 3.98
CA MET A 327 18.72 0.05 4.15
C MET A 327 18.42 1.45 4.67
N LYS A 328 17.17 1.93 4.56
CA LYS A 328 16.69 3.21 5.13
C LYS A 328 16.12 3.08 6.54
N ASP A 329 15.83 1.87 7.01
CA ASP A 329 15.23 1.63 8.33
C ASP A 329 16.30 1.49 9.41
N LYS A 330 16.47 2.52 10.27
CA LYS A 330 17.43 2.57 11.39
C LYS A 330 17.37 1.38 12.35
N ASN A 331 16.24 0.68 12.41
CA ASN A 331 16.05 -0.48 13.28
C ASN A 331 16.41 -1.80 12.58
N ASN A 332 16.54 -1.81 11.26
CA ASN A 332 16.86 -3.00 10.49
C ASN A 332 18.38 -3.29 10.51
N PRO A 333 18.81 -4.57 10.60
CA PRO A 333 20.22 -4.92 10.45
C PRO A 333 20.85 -4.50 9.11
N LEU A 334 20.06 -4.34 8.05
CA LEU A 334 20.50 -3.87 6.74
C LEU A 334 20.73 -2.35 6.67
N TYR A 335 20.39 -1.59 7.71
CA TYR A 335 20.51 -0.14 7.72
C TYR A 335 21.89 0.31 7.25
N ASP A 336 21.94 1.02 6.13
CA ASP A 336 23.13 1.56 5.51
C ASP A 336 22.69 2.74 4.64
N PRO A 337 22.48 3.93 5.25
CA PRO A 337 21.82 5.04 4.57
C PRO A 337 22.70 5.63 3.45
N ARG A 338 24.03 5.51 3.57
CA ARG A 338 24.98 5.85 2.50
C ARG A 338 24.68 5.04 1.24
N GLN A 339 24.63 3.72 1.37
CA GLN A 339 24.33 2.85 0.25
C GLN A 339 22.91 3.08 -0.30
N ALA A 340 21.93 3.36 0.57
CA ALA A 340 20.57 3.68 0.13
C ALA A 340 20.51 4.99 -0.68
N ASN A 341 21.25 6.02 -0.27
CA ASN A 341 21.38 7.28 -1.01
C ASN A 341 22.08 7.05 -2.36
N ARG A 342 23.19 6.30 -2.37
CA ARG A 342 23.92 5.95 -3.61
C ARG A 342 23.01 5.24 -4.61
N VAL A 343 22.21 4.26 -4.19
CA VAL A 343 21.25 3.56 -5.09
C VAL A 343 20.28 4.55 -5.75
N CYS A 344 19.72 5.52 -5.01
CA CYS A 344 18.84 6.53 -5.59
C CYS A 344 19.56 7.49 -6.52
N ILE A 345 20.73 7.99 -6.11
CA ILE A 345 21.49 8.98 -6.89
C ILE A 345 22.00 8.36 -8.19
N TYR A 346 22.55 7.15 -8.13
CA TYR A 346 23.00 6.41 -9.31
C TYR A 346 21.84 6.19 -10.28
N GLY A 347 20.69 5.72 -9.78
CA GLY A 347 19.51 5.52 -10.62
C GLY A 347 19.03 6.82 -11.29
N GLN A 348 18.95 7.92 -10.54
CA GLN A 348 18.57 9.22 -11.08
C GLN A 348 19.54 9.70 -12.16
N LEU A 349 20.85 9.67 -11.88
CA LEU A 349 21.87 10.16 -12.81
C LEU A 349 21.94 9.29 -14.08
N LEU A 350 21.93 7.97 -13.96
CA LEU A 350 22.00 7.08 -15.13
C LEU A 350 20.74 7.17 -16.01
N LEU A 351 19.57 7.44 -15.42
CA LEU A 351 18.36 7.74 -16.20
C LEU A 351 18.41 9.12 -16.86
N THR A 352 18.94 10.15 -16.20
CA THR A 352 19.16 11.47 -16.84
C THR A 352 20.12 11.36 -18.02
N ASP A 353 21.18 10.56 -17.88
CA ASP A 353 22.12 10.24 -18.95
C ASP A 353 21.43 9.55 -20.13
N LEU A 354 20.59 8.53 -19.88
CA LEU A 354 19.79 7.90 -20.93
C LEU A 354 18.88 8.93 -21.64
N ILE A 355 18.18 9.77 -20.88
CA ILE A 355 17.32 10.83 -21.43
C ILE A 355 18.11 11.78 -22.34
N GLU A 356 19.32 12.18 -21.93
CA GLU A 356 20.17 13.08 -22.72
C GLU A 356 20.57 12.48 -24.07
N LYS A 357 20.81 11.16 -24.14
CA LYS A 357 21.17 10.49 -25.41
C LYS A 357 19.97 10.28 -26.32
N LEU A 358 18.77 10.13 -25.75
CA LEU A 358 17.53 9.93 -26.48
C LEU A 358 16.92 11.24 -27.03
N GLU A 359 17.05 12.34 -26.28
CA GLU A 359 16.43 13.64 -26.57
C GLU A 359 16.62 14.15 -28.02
N PRO A 360 17.79 14.01 -28.68
CA PRO A 360 17.96 14.51 -30.05
C PRO A 360 17.08 13.78 -31.09
N TYR A 361 16.60 12.58 -30.78
CA TYR A 361 15.96 11.66 -31.74
C TYR A 361 14.47 11.42 -31.44
N CYS A 362 14.03 11.63 -30.21
CA CYS A 362 12.63 11.40 -29.81
C CYS A 362 12.13 12.48 -28.82
N GLU A 363 10.82 12.51 -28.58
CA GLU A 363 10.22 13.38 -27.58
C GLU A 363 10.11 12.65 -26.25
N ILE A 364 10.73 13.18 -25.20
CA ILE A 364 10.57 12.67 -23.83
C ILE A 364 9.23 13.18 -23.27
N THR A 365 8.42 12.28 -22.72
CA THR A 365 7.09 12.64 -22.19
C THR A 365 6.95 12.41 -20.69
N GLN A 366 7.64 11.39 -20.18
CA GLN A 366 7.67 11.05 -18.77
C GLN A 366 8.95 10.29 -18.42
N SER A 367 9.46 10.50 -17.21
CA SER A 367 10.44 9.66 -16.55
C SER A 367 9.95 9.35 -15.13
N ASN A 368 10.11 8.12 -14.69
CA ASN A 368 9.82 7.70 -13.32
C ASN A 368 11.07 7.03 -12.73
N THR A 369 10.94 6.46 -11.53
CA THR A 369 12.07 5.89 -10.78
C THR A 369 12.97 4.97 -11.59
N ASP A 370 12.41 4.18 -12.50
CA ASP A 370 13.12 3.14 -13.24
C ASP A 370 12.93 3.20 -14.76
N GLY A 371 12.11 4.10 -15.31
CA GLY A 371 11.86 4.10 -16.75
C GLY A 371 11.65 5.48 -17.39
N VAL A 372 11.83 5.49 -18.70
CA VAL A 372 11.67 6.66 -19.58
C VAL A 372 10.65 6.33 -20.66
N LEU A 373 9.62 7.16 -20.76
CA LEU A 373 8.62 7.09 -21.82
C LEU A 373 8.95 8.12 -22.89
N VAL A 374 9.17 7.63 -24.10
CA VAL A 374 9.47 8.43 -25.27
C VAL A 374 8.39 8.28 -26.33
N LYS A 375 8.16 9.34 -27.09
CA LYS A 375 7.36 9.33 -28.32
C LYS A 375 8.33 9.43 -29.50
N LEU A 376 8.25 8.48 -30.42
CA LEU A 376 9.05 8.51 -31.64
C LEU A 376 8.53 9.56 -32.63
N ARG A 377 9.39 10.04 -33.52
CA ARG A 377 8.98 10.93 -34.62
C ARG A 377 8.42 10.11 -35.77
N SER A 378 9.01 8.94 -36.03
CA SER A 378 8.52 7.88 -36.92
C SER A 378 8.70 6.51 -36.25
N GLU A 379 7.93 5.50 -36.66
CA GLU A 379 8.16 4.10 -36.25
C GLU A 379 9.53 3.60 -36.73
N ASP A 380 10.03 4.14 -37.85
CA ASP A 380 11.35 3.82 -38.40
C ASP A 380 12.52 4.27 -37.49
N ASP A 381 12.25 5.14 -36.51
CA ASP A 381 13.28 5.56 -35.54
C ASP A 381 13.55 4.48 -34.48
N PHE A 382 12.77 3.38 -34.44
CA PHE A 382 12.88 2.34 -33.40
C PHE A 382 14.30 1.77 -33.32
N ASP A 383 14.89 1.34 -34.44
CA ASP A 383 16.21 0.71 -34.47
C ASP A 383 17.30 1.65 -33.94
N LEU A 384 17.20 2.95 -34.27
CA LEU A 384 18.11 3.97 -33.74
C LEU A 384 17.97 4.14 -32.22
N ILE A 385 16.73 4.14 -31.71
CA ILE A 385 16.48 4.22 -30.27
C ILE A 385 16.98 2.95 -29.55
N ASP A 386 16.80 1.78 -30.15
CA ASP A 386 17.30 0.49 -29.63
C ASP A 386 18.83 0.48 -29.57
N ASP A 387 19.52 0.94 -30.63
CA ASP A 387 20.98 1.06 -30.65
C ASP A 387 21.51 1.99 -29.53
N ILE A 388 20.89 3.17 -29.34
CA ILE A 388 21.24 4.11 -28.26
C ILE A 388 21.04 3.47 -26.89
N ALA A 389 19.91 2.78 -26.71
CA ALA A 389 19.60 2.07 -25.48
C ALA A 389 20.62 0.95 -25.22
N TRP A 390 20.96 0.17 -26.23
CA TRP A 390 21.94 -0.92 -26.15
C TRP A 390 23.35 -0.40 -25.80
N GLU A 391 23.80 0.70 -26.42
CA GLU A 391 25.07 1.33 -26.04
C GLU A 391 25.07 1.77 -24.57
N TRP A 392 23.95 2.33 -24.10
CA TRP A 392 23.76 2.69 -22.70
C TRP A 392 23.75 1.45 -21.79
N GLU A 393 23.09 0.35 -22.16
CA GLU A 393 23.08 -0.91 -21.41
C GLU A 393 24.49 -1.50 -21.30
N LYS A 394 25.25 -1.52 -22.41
CA LYS A 394 26.63 -2.05 -22.42
C LYS A 394 27.56 -1.24 -21.53
N ARG A 395 27.43 0.08 -21.58
CA ARG A 395 28.24 1.00 -20.77
C ARG A 395 27.89 0.92 -19.29
N THR A 396 26.60 0.81 -18.96
CA THR A 396 26.12 0.90 -17.56
C THR A 396 25.93 -0.47 -16.89
N HIS A 397 25.98 -1.55 -17.66
CA HIS A 397 25.67 -2.92 -17.23
C HIS A 397 24.24 -3.10 -16.68
N LEU A 398 23.35 -2.17 -16.99
CA LEU A 398 21.92 -2.25 -16.70
C LEU A 398 21.18 -2.74 -17.95
N SER A 399 20.02 -3.36 -17.77
CA SER A 399 19.19 -3.86 -18.87
C SER A 399 17.84 -3.18 -18.89
N LEU A 400 17.31 -2.88 -20.07
CA LEU A 400 16.05 -2.22 -20.34
C LEU A 400 15.02 -3.23 -20.87
N GLU A 401 13.80 -3.19 -20.33
CA GLU A 401 12.62 -3.86 -20.90
C GLU A 401 11.79 -2.80 -21.65
N PHE A 402 11.45 -3.10 -22.91
CA PHE A 402 10.72 -2.18 -23.78
C PHE A 402 9.24 -2.54 -23.76
N THR A 403 8.37 -1.54 -23.70
CA THR A 403 6.92 -1.71 -23.87
C THR A 403 6.38 -0.64 -24.79
N GLU A 404 5.66 -1.06 -25.82
CA GLU A 404 5.15 -0.17 -26.86
C GLU A 404 3.71 0.27 -26.58
N PHE A 405 3.41 1.53 -26.87
CA PHE A 405 2.08 2.11 -26.73
C PHE A 405 1.71 2.96 -27.94
N LYS A 406 0.42 3.04 -28.24
CA LYS A 406 -0.14 3.92 -29.28
C LYS A 406 -0.77 5.19 -28.74
N ARG A 407 -1.29 5.14 -27.51
CA ARG A 407 -1.98 6.28 -26.88
C ARG A 407 -1.58 6.40 -25.41
N VAL A 408 -1.34 7.63 -24.98
CA VAL A 408 -0.97 7.97 -23.60
C VAL A 408 -1.84 9.11 -23.12
N TYR A 409 -2.56 8.89 -22.02
CA TYR A 409 -3.30 9.89 -21.27
C TYR A 409 -2.64 10.04 -19.90
N GLN A 410 -2.19 11.24 -19.54
CA GLN A 410 -1.41 11.46 -18.33
C GLN A 410 -1.83 12.76 -17.64
N LYS A 411 -2.25 12.63 -16.38
CA LYS A 411 -2.43 13.78 -15.49
C LYS A 411 -1.09 14.22 -14.90
N ASP A 412 -0.33 13.27 -14.37
CA ASP A 412 0.99 13.43 -13.77
C ASP A 412 1.73 12.08 -13.75
N VAL A 413 2.98 12.07 -13.26
CA VAL A 413 3.87 10.88 -13.22
C VAL A 413 3.28 9.65 -12.52
N ASN A 414 2.24 9.85 -11.70
CA ASN A 414 1.60 8.79 -10.92
C ASN A 414 0.14 8.53 -11.35
N ASN A 415 -0.39 9.25 -12.34
CA ASN A 415 -1.77 9.11 -12.80
C ASN A 415 -1.83 9.11 -14.33
N TYR A 416 -1.88 7.92 -14.93
CA TYR A 416 -1.89 7.73 -16.39
C TYR A 416 -2.62 6.47 -16.84
N VAL A 417 -3.04 6.50 -18.11
CA VAL A 417 -3.55 5.36 -18.88
C VAL A 417 -2.74 5.29 -20.18
N MET A 418 -2.13 4.13 -20.45
CA MET A 418 -1.38 3.87 -21.68
C MET A 418 -2.00 2.67 -22.38
N ILE A 419 -2.22 2.78 -23.69
CA ILE A 419 -2.85 1.76 -24.52
C ILE A 419 -1.79 1.22 -25.48
N GLY A 420 -1.52 -0.08 -25.38
CA GLY A 420 -0.52 -0.83 -26.11
C GLY A 420 -0.82 -0.94 -27.60
N THR A 421 0.20 -1.26 -28.39
CA THR A 421 0.09 -1.61 -29.81
C THR A 421 -0.74 -2.89 -30.03
N ASP A 422 -0.71 -3.82 -29.06
CA ASP A 422 -1.45 -5.08 -29.01
C ASP A 422 -2.83 -4.97 -28.29
N GLY A 423 -3.22 -3.77 -27.85
CA GLY A 423 -4.44 -3.52 -27.09
C GLY A 423 -4.32 -3.72 -25.57
N HIS A 424 -3.16 -4.08 -25.02
CA HIS A 424 -2.99 -4.13 -23.57
C HIS A 424 -3.14 -2.72 -22.96
N VAL A 425 -3.67 -2.63 -21.72
CA VAL A 425 -3.87 -1.34 -21.05
C VAL A 425 -3.06 -1.29 -19.76
N LYS A 426 -2.16 -0.32 -19.65
CA LYS A 426 -1.40 -0.02 -18.44
C LYS A 426 -2.02 1.18 -17.75
N THR A 427 -2.58 0.98 -16.55
CA THR A 427 -3.11 2.07 -15.72
C THR A 427 -2.30 2.24 -14.44
N LYS A 428 -2.12 3.49 -14.02
CA LYS A 428 -1.49 3.84 -12.74
C LYS A 428 -2.18 5.05 -12.15
N GLY A 429 -2.34 5.04 -10.82
CA GLY A 429 -2.86 6.19 -10.08
C GLY A 429 -4.27 6.00 -9.56
N ALA A 430 -4.64 6.80 -8.55
CA ALA A 430 -5.86 6.61 -7.79
C ALA A 430 -7.14 6.67 -8.65
N TYR A 431 -7.11 7.43 -9.76
CA TYR A 431 -8.28 7.68 -10.61
C TYR A 431 -8.54 6.59 -11.65
N VAL A 432 -7.54 5.77 -11.97
CA VAL A 432 -7.60 4.81 -13.09
C VAL A 432 -7.04 3.43 -12.73
N LYS A 433 -6.55 3.25 -11.49
CA LYS A 433 -6.15 1.95 -10.97
C LYS A 433 -7.32 0.98 -11.03
N LYS A 434 -7.00 -0.28 -11.31
CA LYS A 434 -7.92 -1.39 -11.12
C LYS A 434 -8.23 -1.52 -9.63
N LEU A 435 -9.51 -1.43 -9.29
CA LEU A 435 -9.99 -1.61 -7.92
C LEU A 435 -10.17 -3.09 -7.60
N ASN A 436 -10.22 -3.40 -6.30
CA ASN A 436 -10.43 -4.75 -5.78
C ASN A 436 -11.34 -4.67 -4.54
N PRO A 437 -11.83 -5.80 -4.01
CA PRO A 437 -12.77 -5.79 -2.88
C PRO A 437 -12.25 -5.06 -1.63
N LEU A 438 -10.93 -4.95 -1.45
CA LEU A 438 -10.30 -4.27 -0.31
C LEU A 438 -9.90 -2.80 -0.62
N ASP A 439 -10.27 -2.29 -1.79
CA ASP A 439 -9.96 -0.95 -2.27
C ASP A 439 -11.03 -0.55 -3.30
N ASN A 440 -12.24 -0.31 -2.82
CA ASN A 440 -13.45 -0.14 -3.62
C ASN A 440 -14.16 1.17 -3.27
N ASN A 441 -13.48 2.30 -3.50
CA ASN A 441 -13.98 3.63 -3.15
C ASN A 441 -14.30 4.44 -4.41
N LEU A 442 -15.56 4.89 -4.55
CA LEU A 442 -16.10 5.55 -5.73
C LEU A 442 -15.75 4.81 -7.04
N PRO A 443 -15.94 3.48 -7.12
CA PRO A 443 -15.46 2.69 -8.24
C PRO A 443 -16.05 3.09 -9.59
N ILE A 444 -17.29 3.60 -9.64
CA ILE A 444 -17.93 4.08 -10.87
C ILE A 444 -17.08 5.14 -11.57
N LEU A 445 -16.36 5.98 -10.83
CA LEU A 445 -15.51 7.02 -11.41
C LEU A 445 -14.27 6.43 -12.09
N ASN A 446 -13.67 5.40 -11.52
CA ASN A 446 -12.54 4.72 -12.15
C ASN A 446 -12.99 3.98 -13.41
N THR A 447 -14.12 3.28 -13.32
CA THR A 447 -14.74 2.57 -14.46
C THR A 447 -15.07 3.52 -15.60
N ALA A 448 -15.74 4.65 -15.31
CA ALA A 448 -16.12 5.64 -16.33
C ALA A 448 -14.90 6.27 -17.00
N LEU A 449 -13.85 6.61 -16.25
CA LEU A 449 -12.61 7.15 -16.82
C LEU A 449 -11.90 6.14 -17.72
N VAL A 450 -11.75 4.88 -17.28
CA VAL A 450 -11.09 3.84 -18.07
C VAL A 450 -11.90 3.53 -19.33
N ASN A 451 -13.23 3.41 -19.23
CA ASN A 451 -14.12 3.22 -20.38
C ASN A 451 -14.01 4.36 -21.39
N TYR A 452 -13.94 5.60 -20.90
CA TYR A 452 -13.72 6.76 -21.75
C TYR A 452 -12.39 6.68 -22.51
N PHE A 453 -11.28 6.44 -21.81
CA PHE A 453 -9.94 6.40 -22.43
C PHE A 453 -9.74 5.22 -23.38
N VAL A 454 -10.23 4.04 -23.01
CA VAL A 454 -9.94 2.78 -23.72
C VAL A 454 -10.99 2.49 -24.79
N ASN A 455 -12.27 2.66 -24.45
CA ASN A 455 -13.40 2.22 -25.26
C ASN A 455 -14.14 3.38 -25.93
N ASN A 456 -13.71 4.63 -25.71
CA ASN A 456 -14.36 5.84 -26.21
C ASN A 456 -15.85 5.95 -25.80
N ILE A 457 -16.19 5.44 -24.62
CA ILE A 457 -17.54 5.51 -24.06
C ILE A 457 -17.67 6.79 -23.23
N PRO A 458 -18.62 7.69 -23.50
CA PRO A 458 -18.90 8.84 -22.66
C PRO A 458 -19.07 8.45 -21.18
N VAL A 459 -18.57 9.30 -20.28
CA VAL A 459 -18.66 9.02 -18.82
C VAL A 459 -20.11 8.97 -18.35
N GLU A 460 -20.99 9.74 -19.01
CA GLU A 460 -22.43 9.78 -18.80
C GLU A 460 -23.05 8.41 -19.00
N ASP A 461 -22.72 7.71 -20.09
CA ASP A 461 -23.31 6.43 -20.43
C ASP A 461 -22.94 5.39 -19.36
N THR A 462 -21.65 5.30 -19.02
CA THR A 462 -21.19 4.37 -17.97
C THR A 462 -21.88 4.63 -16.62
N ILE A 463 -22.07 5.90 -16.24
CA ILE A 463 -22.66 6.27 -14.95
C ILE A 463 -24.19 6.08 -14.96
N ASN A 464 -24.86 6.48 -16.03
CA ASN A 464 -26.32 6.42 -16.14
C ASN A 464 -26.83 4.99 -16.30
N ASP A 465 -26.06 4.11 -16.97
CA ASP A 465 -26.43 2.72 -17.17
C ASP A 465 -26.18 1.83 -15.94
N CYS A 466 -25.42 2.32 -14.94
CA CYS A 466 -25.11 1.56 -13.73
C CYS A 466 -26.24 1.66 -12.68
N ASP A 467 -26.88 0.54 -12.35
CA ASP A 467 -27.93 0.44 -11.32
C ASP A 467 -27.42 -0.18 -9.99
N ASP A 468 -26.13 -0.50 -9.87
CA ASP A 468 -25.55 -1.08 -8.65
C ASP A 468 -25.12 0.03 -7.70
N LEU A 469 -25.77 0.13 -6.52
CA LEU A 469 -25.47 1.16 -5.53
C LEU A 469 -24.03 1.04 -5.01
N GLU A 470 -23.48 -0.18 -4.92
CA GLU A 470 -22.10 -0.40 -4.49
C GLU A 470 -21.11 0.39 -5.36
N GLN A 471 -21.41 0.59 -6.64
CA GLN A 471 -20.52 1.32 -7.55
C GLN A 471 -20.37 2.81 -7.19
N PHE A 472 -21.30 3.36 -6.43
CA PHE A 472 -21.36 4.79 -6.09
C PHE A 472 -20.82 5.10 -4.69
N GLN A 473 -20.35 4.09 -3.96
CA GLN A 473 -20.02 4.26 -2.55
C GLN A 473 -18.80 5.15 -2.30
N LEU A 474 -18.94 6.12 -1.40
CA LEU A 474 -17.80 6.81 -0.77
C LEU A 474 -17.63 6.29 0.66
N ILE A 475 -16.54 5.56 0.91
CA ILE A 475 -16.15 5.15 2.26
C ILE A 475 -15.41 6.30 2.94
N ALA A 476 -16.07 6.89 3.93
CA ALA A 476 -15.57 8.01 4.71
C ALA A 476 -15.21 7.56 6.12
N LYS A 477 -13.91 7.40 6.39
CA LYS A 477 -13.39 7.07 7.73
C LYS A 477 -12.80 8.28 8.44
N LEU A 478 -13.20 8.44 9.70
CA LEU A 478 -12.67 9.43 10.62
C LEU A 478 -11.25 9.06 11.08
N SER A 479 -10.30 9.98 10.92
CA SER A 479 -8.96 9.82 11.52
C SER A 479 -8.95 10.25 12.99
N SER A 480 -7.90 9.87 13.73
CA SER A 480 -7.71 10.25 15.15
C SER A 480 -7.67 11.76 15.41
N LYS A 481 -7.50 12.60 14.37
CA LYS A 481 -7.53 14.06 14.46
C LYS A 481 -8.94 14.64 14.62
N TYR A 482 -9.98 13.83 14.44
CA TYR A 482 -11.38 14.26 14.45
C TYR A 482 -12.19 13.45 15.46
N LYS A 483 -13.18 14.10 16.07
CA LYS A 483 -13.96 13.59 17.21
C LYS A 483 -15.15 12.75 16.77
N TYR A 484 -15.95 13.25 15.82
CA TYR A 484 -17.11 12.57 15.25
C TYR A 484 -17.44 13.09 13.84
N LEU A 485 -18.31 12.37 13.14
CA LEU A 485 -18.94 12.78 11.89
C LEU A 485 -20.27 13.49 12.19
N LEU A 486 -20.65 14.43 11.32
CA LEU A 486 -21.94 15.10 11.35
C LEU A 486 -22.65 14.94 10.01
N LEU A 487 -23.95 14.69 10.05
CA LEU A 487 -24.85 14.76 8.91
C LEU A 487 -26.16 15.41 9.35
N ASN A 488 -26.66 16.39 8.62
CA ASN A 488 -27.89 17.13 8.94
C ASN A 488 -27.92 17.76 10.36
N GLY A 489 -26.74 18.06 10.93
CA GLY A 489 -26.61 18.60 12.28
C GLY A 489 -26.59 17.53 13.39
N GLU A 490 -26.77 16.26 13.05
CA GLU A 490 -26.73 15.15 13.99
C GLU A 490 -25.36 14.48 14.02
N ILE A 491 -24.94 14.03 15.20
CA ILE A 491 -23.71 13.26 15.41
C ILE A 491 -24.00 11.81 15.00
N LEU A 492 -23.18 11.29 14.10
CA LEU A 492 -23.24 9.87 13.74
C LEU A 492 -22.52 9.05 14.81
N ASN A 493 -23.08 7.89 15.16
CA ASN A 493 -22.43 6.93 16.05
C ASN A 493 -21.17 6.38 15.38
N GLU A 494 -21.24 6.13 14.07
CA GLU A 494 -20.18 5.51 13.30
C GLU A 494 -19.01 6.45 13.01
N ARG A 495 -17.80 5.89 13.07
CA ARG A 495 -16.55 6.54 12.65
C ARG A 495 -16.19 6.22 11.21
N CYS A 496 -16.82 5.21 10.61
CA CYS A 496 -16.68 4.84 9.20
C CYS A 496 -18.07 4.73 8.59
N VAL A 497 -18.34 5.51 7.54
CA VAL A 497 -19.66 5.54 6.89
C VAL A 497 -19.55 5.35 5.40
N ARG A 498 -20.64 4.84 4.81
CA ARG A 498 -20.82 4.75 3.37
C ARG A 498 -21.77 5.83 2.89
N ALA A 499 -21.23 6.84 2.21
CA ALA A 499 -21.96 8.01 1.75
C ALA A 499 -22.21 8.01 0.24
N PHE A 500 -23.33 8.59 -0.17
CA PHE A 500 -23.77 8.68 -1.57
C PHE A 500 -24.31 10.07 -1.86
N ALA A 501 -24.04 10.61 -3.06
CA ALA A 501 -24.65 11.87 -3.49
C ALA A 501 -26.18 11.78 -3.58
N SER A 502 -26.89 12.78 -3.07
CA SER A 502 -28.34 12.81 -2.97
C SER A 502 -28.97 13.97 -3.73
N LYS A 503 -30.11 13.71 -4.37
CA LYS A 503 -31.00 14.73 -4.96
C LYS A 503 -31.96 15.35 -3.94
N LYS A 504 -32.14 14.75 -2.76
CA LYS A 504 -33.12 15.23 -1.78
C LYS A 504 -32.66 16.53 -1.16
N ASP A 505 -33.53 17.53 -1.13
CA ASP A 505 -33.24 18.82 -0.50
C ASP A 505 -33.16 18.76 1.03
N THR A 506 -33.71 17.70 1.63
CA THR A 506 -33.60 17.41 3.06
C THR A 506 -32.23 16.88 3.47
N ASP A 507 -31.43 16.40 2.51
CA ASP A 507 -30.12 15.83 2.78
C ASP A 507 -29.06 16.92 2.75
N GLY A 508 -28.19 16.92 3.75
CA GLY A 508 -27.05 17.80 3.90
C GLY A 508 -25.72 17.11 3.65
N GLY A 509 -24.64 17.85 3.85
CA GLY A 509 -23.28 17.37 3.59
C GLY A 509 -22.69 16.60 4.76
N LEU A 510 -21.85 15.62 4.45
CA LEU A 510 -21.04 14.92 5.45
C LEU A 510 -19.92 15.84 5.97
N LEU A 511 -19.90 16.11 7.27
CA LEU A 511 -18.88 16.93 7.93
C LEU A 511 -18.09 16.10 8.94
N LYS A 512 -16.87 16.55 9.25
CA LYS A 512 -16.00 16.03 10.32
C LYS A 512 -15.61 17.15 11.27
N VAL A 513 -15.60 16.88 12.57
CA VAL A 513 -15.29 17.87 13.61
C VAL A 513 -13.91 17.62 14.22
N HIS A 514 -13.03 18.63 14.18
CA HIS A 514 -11.64 18.48 14.64
C HIS A 514 -11.54 18.39 16.17
N CYS A 515 -10.72 17.49 16.71
CA CYS A 515 -10.60 17.24 18.15
C CYS A 515 -10.20 18.49 18.95
N VAL A 516 -9.31 19.33 18.40
CA VAL A 516 -8.75 20.50 19.12
C VAL A 516 -9.56 21.77 18.89
N THR A 517 -10.03 22.01 17.66
CA THR A 517 -10.63 23.30 17.31
C THR A 517 -12.15 23.30 17.41
N GLY A 518 -12.77 22.11 17.46
CA GLY A 518 -14.23 21.96 17.43
C GLY A 518 -14.88 22.42 16.13
N ARG A 519 -14.10 22.81 15.11
CA ARG A 519 -14.65 23.36 13.86
C ARG A 519 -15.10 22.23 12.94
N PRO A 520 -16.35 22.27 12.45
CA PRO A 520 -16.80 21.36 11.40
C PRO A 520 -16.15 21.72 10.07
N ALA A 521 -15.78 20.70 9.31
CA ALA A 521 -15.30 20.85 7.94
C ALA A 521 -15.90 19.74 7.07
N LYS A 522 -16.19 20.06 5.81
CA LYS A 522 -16.68 19.07 4.84
C LYS A 522 -15.71 17.90 4.73
N PHE A 523 -16.25 16.69 4.66
CA PHE A 523 -15.43 15.51 4.40
C PHE A 523 -14.80 15.62 2.99
N PRO A 524 -13.49 15.39 2.83
CA PRO A 524 -12.85 15.55 1.53
C PRO A 524 -13.49 14.67 0.45
N ASN A 525 -13.75 15.26 -0.72
CA ASN A 525 -14.39 14.60 -1.85
C ASN A 525 -15.82 14.07 -1.59
N SER A 526 -16.48 14.47 -0.50
CA SER A 526 -17.89 14.15 -0.29
C SER A 526 -18.82 15.07 -1.11
N PRO A 527 -20.08 14.66 -1.34
CA PRO A 527 -21.09 15.52 -1.94
C PRO A 527 -21.51 16.66 -0.99
N GLU A 528 -22.15 17.69 -1.54
CA GLU A 528 -22.80 18.74 -0.71
C GLU A 528 -24.08 18.23 -0.05
N LYS A 529 -24.77 17.28 -0.68
CA LYS A 529 -25.95 16.60 -0.16
C LYS A 529 -25.74 15.10 -0.27
N CYS A 530 -25.81 14.37 0.83
CA CYS A 530 -25.59 12.93 0.82
C CYS A 530 -26.47 12.17 1.79
N PHE A 531 -26.73 10.91 1.46
CA PHE A 531 -27.35 9.93 2.35
C PHE A 531 -26.35 8.84 2.72
N ILE A 532 -26.61 8.14 3.82
CA ILE A 532 -25.79 7.04 4.33
C ILE A 532 -26.52 5.71 4.15
N PHE A 533 -25.77 4.67 3.77
CA PHE A 533 -26.25 3.28 3.76
C PHE A 533 -25.16 2.34 4.30
N ASN A 534 -25.16 2.11 5.61
CA ASN A 534 -24.14 1.31 6.30
C ASN A 534 -24.46 -0.19 6.39
N ASP A 535 -25.66 -0.61 5.99
CA ASP A 535 -26.02 -2.03 5.90
C ASP A 535 -25.24 -2.76 4.78
N ASN A 536 -25.43 -4.07 4.67
CA ASN A 536 -24.87 -4.85 3.57
C ASN A 536 -25.44 -4.33 2.23
N ILE A 537 -24.55 -3.87 1.34
CA ILE A 537 -24.91 -3.22 0.08
C ILE A 537 -24.91 -4.17 -1.11
N LYS A 538 -24.51 -5.43 -0.93
CA LYS A 538 -24.42 -6.38 -2.03
C LYS A 538 -25.75 -6.53 -2.74
N ASN A 539 -25.74 -6.33 -4.05
CA ASN A 539 -26.90 -6.42 -4.93
C ASN A 539 -28.01 -5.39 -4.62
N VAL A 540 -27.68 -4.30 -3.91
CA VAL A 540 -28.62 -3.20 -3.67
C VAL A 540 -28.66 -2.29 -4.89
N LYS A 541 -29.86 -2.02 -5.40
CA LYS A 541 -30.06 -1.12 -6.54
C LYS A 541 -29.91 0.34 -6.17
N ALA A 542 -29.44 1.14 -7.12
CA ALA A 542 -29.36 2.58 -6.98
C ALA A 542 -30.77 3.17 -6.83
N PRO A 543 -31.06 3.94 -5.76
CA PRO A 543 -32.35 4.57 -5.62
C PRO A 543 -32.50 5.76 -6.59
N GLU A 544 -33.73 6.10 -6.97
CA GLU A 544 -34.01 7.22 -7.90
C GLU A 544 -33.45 8.58 -7.43
N TYR A 545 -33.35 8.75 -6.11
CA TYR A 545 -32.81 9.96 -5.47
C TYR A 545 -31.28 9.98 -5.38
N LEU A 546 -30.57 8.96 -5.88
CA LEU A 546 -29.12 9.03 -6.07
C LEU A 546 -28.80 10.10 -7.12
N ASP A 547 -27.94 11.05 -6.74
CA ASP A 547 -27.50 12.10 -7.66
C ASP A 547 -26.36 11.61 -8.56
N LYS A 548 -26.73 10.94 -9.66
CA LYS A 548 -25.79 10.52 -10.70
C LYS A 548 -25.04 11.69 -11.36
N GLN A 549 -25.66 12.89 -11.41
CA GLN A 549 -25.03 14.06 -12.03
C GLN A 549 -23.78 14.49 -11.27
N TRP A 550 -23.78 14.40 -9.94
CA TRP A 550 -22.60 14.68 -9.13
C TRP A 550 -21.39 13.81 -9.52
N TYR A 551 -21.61 12.52 -9.80
CA TYR A 551 -20.55 11.61 -10.24
C TYR A 551 -20.09 11.93 -11.66
N ILE A 552 -21.01 12.28 -12.57
CA ILE A 552 -20.68 12.73 -13.93
C ILE A 552 -19.79 13.96 -13.89
N ASP A 553 -20.16 14.96 -13.09
CA ASP A 553 -19.39 16.19 -12.93
C ASP A 553 -18.00 15.91 -12.34
N MET A 554 -17.92 15.00 -11.36
CA MET A 554 -16.65 14.56 -10.81
C MET A 554 -15.79 13.83 -11.85
N ALA A 555 -16.38 12.95 -12.67
CA ALA A 555 -15.68 12.24 -13.75
C ALA A 555 -15.15 13.22 -14.79
N LYS A 556 -15.97 14.17 -15.27
CA LYS A 556 -15.54 15.24 -16.19
C LYS A 556 -14.44 16.11 -15.60
N LYS A 557 -14.54 16.46 -14.31
CA LYS A 557 -13.46 17.19 -13.61
C LYS A 557 -12.17 16.40 -13.58
N ARG A 558 -12.22 15.07 -13.43
CA ARG A 558 -11.04 14.20 -13.50
C ARG A 558 -10.50 14.11 -14.92
N LEU A 559 -11.33 13.95 -15.95
CA LEU A 559 -10.91 13.92 -17.37
C LEU A 559 -10.12 15.19 -17.76
N LYS A 560 -10.60 16.37 -17.37
CA LYS A 560 -9.90 17.64 -17.60
C LYS A 560 -8.49 17.66 -17.03
N GLN A 561 -8.24 16.94 -15.93
CA GLN A 561 -6.90 16.86 -15.34
C GLN A 561 -5.95 15.95 -16.15
N PHE A 562 -6.46 15.12 -17.07
CA PHE A 562 -5.65 14.37 -18.04
C PHE A 562 -5.43 15.16 -19.34
N GLY A 563 -5.89 16.41 -19.43
CA GLY A 563 -5.78 17.23 -20.65
C GLY A 563 -6.84 16.91 -21.70
N VAL A 564 -7.93 16.22 -21.33
CA VAL A 564 -9.03 15.88 -22.24
C VAL A 564 -10.29 16.68 -21.87
N SER A 565 -10.93 17.27 -22.87
CA SER A 565 -12.08 18.19 -22.74
C SER A 565 -13.41 17.54 -23.07
#